data_AF-A0A351VKC4-F1
#
_entry.id   AF-A0A351VKC4-F1
#
_cell.length_a   1.000
_cell.length_b   1.000
_cell.length_c   1.000
_cell.angle_alpha   90.00
_cell.angle_beta   90.00
_cell.angle_gamma   90.00
#
_symmetry.space_group_name_H-M   'P 1'
#
loop_
_entity.id
_entity.type
_entity.pdbx_description
1 polymer ?
#
loop_
_entity_poly.entity_id
_entity_poly.type
_entity_poly.pdbx_seq_one_letter_code
_entity_poly.pdbx_strand_id
1 'polypeptide(L)'
;MIALTRMDKQLMYLNPDHIISIEETPDTVITLFNGNHYIVMERADSIISRVVAFRSRVIRRAQNSNGRKYLHRQRIDLFQRVSIAKEAICPATRNTHDRTPFHSRDY
;
A
#
# COMPACT_ATOMS: atom_id res chain seq x y z
N MET A 1 0.71 11.21 -9.56
CA MET A 1 1.03 12.13 -10.66
C MET A 1 -0.08 12.07 -11.69
N ILE A 2 -0.76 13.20 -11.88
CA ILE A 2 -1.76 13.42 -12.92
C ILE A 2 -1.15 14.36 -13.99
N ALA A 3 -1.39 14.08 -15.26
CA ALA A 3 -0.98 14.97 -16.35
C ALA A 3 -2.03 16.07 -16.50
N LEU A 4 -1.59 17.30 -16.68
CA LEU A 4 -2.43 18.48 -16.91
C LEU A 4 -1.75 19.39 -17.94
N THR A 5 -2.54 20.23 -18.57
CA THR A 5 -2.08 21.17 -19.60
C THR A 5 -2.32 22.58 -19.10
N ARG A 6 -1.24 23.34 -18.95
CA ARG A 6 -1.36 24.76 -18.62
C ARG A 6 -1.93 25.55 -19.79
N MET A 7 -2.38 26.77 -19.50
CA MET A 7 -2.84 27.72 -20.53
C MET A 7 -1.78 28.05 -21.60
N ASP A 8 -0.50 27.95 -21.25
CA ASP A 8 0.63 28.11 -22.17
C ASP A 8 0.88 26.88 -23.08
N LYS A 9 -0.03 25.89 -23.06
CA LYS A 9 0.05 24.60 -23.76
C LYS A 9 1.21 23.72 -23.31
N GLN A 10 1.86 24.02 -22.19
CA GLN A 10 2.88 23.14 -21.63
C GLN A 10 2.24 22.00 -20.84
N LEU A 11 2.75 20.80 -21.07
CA LEU A 11 2.37 19.61 -20.30
C LEU A 11 3.07 19.66 -18.94
N MET A 12 2.30 19.52 -17.87
CA MET A 12 2.85 19.38 -16.51
C MET A 12 2.29 18.15 -15.81
N TYR A 13 3.08 17.61 -14.90
CA TYR A 13 2.66 16.53 -14.01
C TYR A 13 2.51 17.06 -12.60
N LEU A 14 1.31 16.95 -12.06
CA LEU A 14 0.98 17.45 -10.74
C LEU A 14 0.77 16.30 -9.74
N ASN A 15 1.23 16.50 -8.50
CA ASN A 15 0.85 15.62 -7.41
C ASN A 15 -0.60 15.94 -6.98
N PRO A 16 -1.57 15.02 -7.14
CA PRO A 16 -2.94 15.29 -6.73
C PRO A 16 -3.10 15.51 -5.22
N ASP A 17 -2.18 15.00 -4.39
CA ASP A 17 -2.26 15.17 -2.94
C ASP A 17 -1.85 16.57 -2.47
N HIS A 18 -1.28 17.39 -3.36
CA HIS A 18 -0.90 18.76 -3.07
C HIS A 18 -1.98 19.78 -3.42
N ILE A 19 -3.09 19.34 -4.01
CA ILE A 19 -4.20 20.21 -4.42
C ILE A 19 -5.05 20.54 -3.19
N ILE A 20 -5.26 21.83 -2.94
CA ILE A 20 -6.21 22.33 -1.94
C ILE A 20 -7.60 22.47 -2.57
N SER A 21 -7.71 23.26 -3.63
CA SER A 21 -8.97 23.59 -4.28
C SER A 21 -8.84 23.55 -5.80
N ILE A 22 -9.96 23.25 -6.45
CA ILE A 22 -10.14 23.32 -7.90
C ILE A 22 -11.39 24.16 -8.12
N GLU A 23 -11.22 25.33 -8.72
CA GLU A 23 -12.30 26.28 -8.99
C GLU A 23 -12.45 26.44 -10.50
N GLU A 24 -13.69 26.46 -11.00
CA GLU A 24 -13.99 26.57 -12.42
C GLU A 24 -14.62 27.94 -12.70
N THR A 25 -13.80 28.89 -13.15
CA THR A 25 -14.20 30.28 -13.42
C THR A 25 -13.39 30.91 -14.55
N PRO A 26 -14.03 31.30 -15.67
CA PRO A 26 -14.40 30.38 -16.78
C PRO A 26 -13.35 29.30 -17.13
N ASP A 27 -12.09 29.52 -16.74
CA ASP A 27 -10.99 28.57 -16.79
C ASP A 27 -10.83 27.87 -15.43
N THR A 28 -10.15 26.71 -15.41
CA THR A 28 -9.96 25.97 -14.16
C THR A 28 -8.70 26.42 -13.45
N VAL A 29 -8.83 26.84 -12.18
CA VAL A 29 -7.73 27.23 -11.31
C VAL A 29 -7.50 26.16 -10.24
N ILE A 30 -6.27 25.67 -10.15
CA ILE A 30 -5.84 24.73 -9.12
C ILE A 30 -4.98 25.47 -8.12
N THR A 31 -5.40 25.48 -6.87
CA THR A 31 -4.62 26.02 -5.75
C THR A 31 -3.87 24.89 -5.06
N LEU A 32 -2.57 25.08 -4.84
CA LEU A 32 -1.70 24.11 -4.18
C LEU A 32 -1.43 24.47 -2.72
N PHE A 33 -1.00 23.48 -1.93
CA PHE A 33 -0.69 23.65 -0.51
C PHE A 33 0.37 24.72 -0.21
N ASN A 34 1.26 24.97 -1.17
CA ASN A 34 2.34 25.95 -1.05
C ASN A 34 1.88 27.39 -1.39
N GLY A 35 0.60 27.60 -1.69
CA GLY A 35 0.05 28.89 -2.11
C GLY A 35 0.25 29.21 -3.59
N ASN A 36 0.84 28.31 -4.39
CA ASN A 36 0.92 28.50 -5.84
C ASN A 36 -0.41 28.14 -6.49
N HIS A 37 -0.77 28.90 -7.54
CA HIS A 37 -1.96 28.67 -8.34
C HIS A 37 -1.58 28.34 -9.78
N TYR A 38 -2.26 27.36 -10.37
CA TYR A 38 -2.08 27.00 -11.77
C TYR A 38 -3.41 27.06 -12.52
N ILE A 39 -3.38 27.73 -13.66
CA ILE A 39 -4.51 27.80 -14.59
C ILE A 39 -4.33 26.69 -15.62
N VAL A 40 -5.33 25.82 -15.74
CA VAL A 40 -5.27 24.61 -16.57
C VAL A 40 -6.46 24.53 -17.53
N MET A 41 -6.24 23.87 -18.67
CA MET A 41 -7.25 23.77 -19.73
C MET A 41 -8.30 22.71 -19.44
N GLU A 42 -7.99 21.75 -18.58
CA GLU A 42 -8.91 20.69 -18.20
C GLU A 42 -10.04 21.21 -17.30
N ARG A 43 -11.26 20.71 -17.55
CA ARG A 43 -12.42 20.91 -16.68
C ARG A 43 -12.20 20.30 -15.29
N ALA A 44 -12.85 20.86 -14.26
CA ALA A 44 -12.74 20.35 -12.89
C ALA A 44 -13.10 18.85 -12.78
N ASP A 45 -14.18 18.42 -13.42
CA ASP A 45 -14.64 17.02 -13.41
C ASP A 45 -13.61 16.04 -14.00
N SER A 46 -12.94 16.44 -15.08
CA SER A 46 -11.87 15.64 -15.69
C SER A 46 -10.67 15.48 -14.77
N ILE A 47 -10.32 16.53 -14.02
CA ILE A 47 -9.23 16.50 -13.05
C ILE A 47 -9.59 15.56 -11.90
N ILE A 48 -10.80 15.68 -11.35
CA ILE A 48 -11.31 14.81 -10.28
C ILE A 48 -11.26 13.34 -10.70
N SER A 49 -11.75 13.03 -11.90
CA SER A 49 -11.70 11.68 -12.46
C SER A 49 -10.27 11.14 -12.55
N ARG A 50 -9.30 11.97 -12.98
CA ARG A 50 -7.87 11.60 -13.02
C ARG A 50 -7.30 11.36 -11.61
N VAL A 51 -7.71 12.14 -10.61
CA VAL A 51 -7.29 11.96 -9.21
C VAL A 51 -7.80 10.61 -8.67
N VAL A 52 -9.07 10.31 -8.87
CA VAL A 52 -9.69 9.03 -8.45
C VAL A 52 -9.03 7.85 -9.15
N ALA A 53 -8.80 7.95 -10.47
CA ALA A 53 -8.09 6.92 -11.24
C ALA A 53 -6.66 6.71 -10.74
N PHE A 54 -5.95 7.79 -10.38
CA PHE A 54 -4.61 7.69 -9.81
C PHE A 54 -4.62 6.95 -8.47
N ARG A 55 -5.47 7.38 -7.52
CA ARG A 55 -5.53 6.78 -6.18
C ARG A 55 -5.96 5.31 -6.22
N SER A 56 -7.00 4.99 -7.00
CA SER A 56 -7.47 3.60 -7.16
C SER A 56 -6.39 2.69 -7.76
N ARG A 57 -5.60 3.18 -8.71
CA ARG A 57 -4.48 2.44 -9.30
C ARG A 57 -3.35 2.17 -8.30
N VAL A 58 -3.05 3.13 -7.43
CA VAL A 58 -2.04 2.97 -6.37
C VAL A 58 -2.49 1.92 -5.36
N ILE A 59 -3.72 2.04 -4.85
CA ILE A 59 -4.29 1.10 -3.87
C ILE A 59 -4.33 -0.32 -4.45
N ARG A 60 -4.85 -0.48 -5.67
CA ARG A 60 -4.93 -1.78 -6.34
C ARG A 60 -3.56 -2.45 -6.47
N ARG A 61 -2.52 -1.69 -6.82
CA ARG A 61 -1.15 -2.22 -6.89
C ARG A 61 -0.61 -2.61 -5.53
N ALA A 62 -0.86 -1.80 -4.49
CA ALA A 62 -0.41 -2.09 -3.14
C ALA A 62 -1.08 -3.35 -2.55
N GLN A 63 -2.35 -3.60 -2.87
CA GLN A 63 -3.09 -4.77 -2.41
C GLN A 63 -2.59 -6.09 -3.01
N ASN A 64 -1.90 -6.07 -4.15
CA ASN A 64 -1.35 -7.24 -4.84
C ASN A 64 -0.10 -7.82 -4.15
N SER A 65 -0.17 -7.95 -2.83
CA SER A 65 0.83 -8.60 -2.00
C SER A 65 0.80 -10.12 -2.23
N ASN A 66 1.51 -10.58 -3.26
CA ASN A 66 1.81 -11.99 -3.50
C ASN A 66 2.53 -12.68 -2.33
N GLY A 67 2.91 -11.94 -1.28
CA GLY A 67 3.67 -12.40 -0.11
C GLY A 67 2.87 -13.02 1.04
N ARG A 68 1.60 -13.39 0.89
CA ARG A 68 0.84 -14.02 2.00
C ARG A 68 0.69 -15.55 1.90
N LYS A 69 1.16 -16.17 0.81
CA LYS A 69 1.03 -17.61 0.62
C LYS A 69 1.89 -18.43 1.60
N TYR A 70 3.08 -17.94 1.98
CA TYR A 70 3.98 -18.67 2.90
C TYR A 70 3.56 -18.55 4.37
N LEU A 71 2.95 -17.43 4.79
CA LEU A 71 2.48 -17.23 6.17
C LEU A 71 1.20 -18.03 6.48
N HIS A 72 0.40 -18.40 5.48
CA HIS A 72 -0.87 -19.09 5.72
C HIS A 72 -0.71 -20.56 6.16
N ARG A 73 0.45 -21.19 5.90
CA ARG A 73 0.69 -22.60 6.25
C ARG A 73 1.02 -22.82 7.73
N GLN A 74 1.60 -21.83 8.43
CA GLN A 74 2.09 -22.03 9.80
C GLN A 74 1.04 -21.81 10.90
N ARG A 75 -0.09 -21.16 10.61
CA ARG A 75 -1.08 -20.81 11.64
C ARG A 75 -2.20 -21.83 11.87
N ILE A 76 -2.35 -22.84 11.01
CA ILE A 76 -3.42 -23.83 11.14
C ILE A 76 -2.98 -25.01 12.05
N ASP A 77 -1.72 -25.44 11.97
CA ASP A 77 -1.25 -26.60 12.77
C ASP A 77 -0.98 -26.29 14.25
N LEU A 78 -0.68 -25.03 14.59
CA LEU A 78 -0.31 -24.66 15.96
C LEU A 78 -1.49 -24.68 16.94
N PHE A 79 -2.71 -24.42 16.45
CA PHE A 79 -3.90 -24.33 17.31
C PHE A 79 -4.56 -25.70 17.54
N GLN A 80 -4.39 -26.63 16.60
CA GLN A 80 -5.01 -27.96 16.66
C GLN A 80 -4.26 -28.93 17.59
N ARG A 81 -2.99 -28.65 17.92
CA ARG A 81 -2.20 -29.47 18.86
C ARG A 81 -2.44 -29.12 20.33
N VAL A 82 -2.81 -27.88 20.64
CA VAL A 82 -3.02 -27.43 22.03
C VAL A 82 -4.32 -27.98 22.62
N SER A 83 -5.31 -28.28 21.79
CA SER A 83 -6.61 -28.81 22.22
C SER A 83 -6.58 -30.30 22.56
N ILE A 84 -5.68 -31.08 21.94
CA ILE A 84 -5.55 -32.53 22.20
C ILE A 84 -4.64 -32.82 23.41
N ALA A 85 -3.68 -31.94 23.70
CA ALA A 85 -2.68 -32.17 24.75
C ALA A 85 -3.15 -31.85 26.19
N LYS A 86 -4.42 -31.49 26.40
CA LYS A 86 -4.95 -31.13 27.73
C LYS A 86 -5.48 -32.32 28.54
N GLU A 87 -5.60 -33.51 27.94
CA GLU A 87 -6.09 -34.73 28.61
C GLU A 87 -5.00 -35.68 29.13
N ALA A 88 -3.72 -35.47 28.82
CA ALA A 88 -2.63 -36.33 29.27
C ALA A 88 -1.75 -35.62 30.31
N ILE A 89 -2.25 -35.56 31.54
CA ILE A 89 -1.48 -35.19 32.72
C ILE A 89 -0.42 -36.29 32.98
N CYS A 90 0.78 -35.85 33.35
CA CYS A 90 1.81 -36.54 34.16
C CYS A 90 3.09 -37.11 33.51
N PRO A 91 4.20 -37.12 34.30
CA PRO A 91 5.54 -36.82 33.85
C PRO A 91 6.43 -38.06 33.86
N ALA A 92 7.17 -38.30 32.78
CA ALA A 92 8.26 -39.26 32.84
C ALA A 92 9.30 -39.01 31.74
N THR A 93 10.48 -38.59 32.22
CA THR A 93 11.79 -39.07 31.77
C THR A 93 12.31 -38.74 30.38
N ARG A 94 13.52 -38.15 30.42
CA ARG A 94 14.65 -38.27 29.49
C ARG A 94 14.54 -37.53 28.16
N ASN A 95 15.60 -36.94 27.62
CA ASN A 95 16.85 -36.40 28.13
C ASN A 95 17.42 -35.68 26.91
N THR A 96 17.96 -34.49 27.11
CA THR A 96 19.18 -33.99 26.46
C THR A 96 19.54 -34.54 25.06
N HIS A 97 19.32 -33.75 24.01
CA HIS A 97 20.34 -33.47 22.99
C HIS A 97 19.97 -32.17 22.25
N ASP A 98 20.74 -31.13 22.54
CA ASP A 98 21.60 -30.40 21.59
C ASP A 98 20.83 -29.49 20.61
N ARG A 99 20.75 -28.20 20.96
CA ARG A 99 21.71 -27.14 20.58
C ARG A 99 21.38 -26.59 19.18
N THR A 100 20.78 -25.38 19.21
CA THR A 100 20.89 -24.27 18.25
C THR A 100 21.10 -24.62 16.77
N PRO A 101 20.22 -24.19 15.83
CA PRO A 101 20.52 -24.29 14.42
C PRO A 101 21.78 -23.49 14.11
N PHE A 102 22.87 -24.19 13.81
CA PHE A 102 24.08 -23.61 13.23
C PHE A 102 23.67 -22.93 11.92
N HIS A 103 23.81 -21.61 11.85
CA HIS A 103 24.04 -20.97 10.57
C HIS A 103 25.38 -21.50 10.04
N SER A 104 25.33 -22.56 9.24
CA SER A 104 26.44 -22.93 8.36
C SER A 104 26.50 -21.87 7.26
N ARG A 105 27.57 -21.07 7.33
CA ARG A 105 28.12 -20.34 6.19
C ARG A 105 28.37 -21.33 5.04
N ASP A 106 28.12 -20.90 3.82
CA ASP A 106 28.90 -21.35 2.66
C ASP A 106 29.05 -20.17 1.67
N TYR A 107 30.33 -19.93 1.32
CA TYR A 107 30.96 -18.94 0.43
C TYR A 107 31.22 -17.52 0.97
#